data_AF-A0AAI8MMB2-F1
#
_entry.id   AF-A0AAI8MMB2-F1
#
_cell.length_a   1.000
_cell.length_b   1.000
_cell.length_c   1.000
_cell.angle_alpha   90.00
_cell.angle_beta   90.00
_cell.angle_gamma   90.00
#
_symmetry.space_group_name_H-M   'P 1'
#
loop_
_entity.id
_entity.type
_entity.pdbx_description
1 polymer ?
#
loop_
_entity_poly.entity_id
_entity_poly.type
_entity_poly.pdbx_seq_one_letter_code
_entity_poly.pdbx_strand_id
1 'polypeptide(L)'
;MKMKKILSICALSAFMCVNAMAEQINVLAAASLKYVLEDIKSEFLKTHKKDKIEVSYISSGKAYAQIQNGSPTHLFIAADMSYPQKLYDEKLAPSQPSNYAKGKLVLFSANADFKADSIEILKNDKIKHIAIPNPKLAPYGRAAEEFLKSQKLEKKLKSKLSVGDSIGQATSYVLQGASEIGFSALSMVIKDKTPHLTYTLIDESTYKPINQALIIPNHGKDSKLAKEFVEYILTSKVAEKIFQEYGYDKADK
;
A
#
# COMPACT_ATOMS: atom_id res chain seq x y z
N MET A 1 12.44 -0.45 80.31
CA MET A 1 11.09 -0.32 79.71
C MET A 1 11.15 0.70 78.58
N LYS A 2 10.81 0.25 77.36
CA LYS A 2 10.50 1.00 76.12
C LYS A 2 11.65 1.75 75.42
N MET A 3 12.21 1.05 74.44
CA MET A 3 13.12 1.53 73.42
C MET A 3 12.40 1.48 72.06
N LYS A 4 12.42 2.61 71.33
CA LYS A 4 12.33 2.80 69.87
C LYS A 4 11.24 2.04 69.08
N LYS A 5 10.39 2.83 68.41
CA LYS A 5 9.66 2.62 67.14
C LYS A 5 8.38 3.47 67.27
N ILE A 6 8.20 4.55 66.53
CA ILE A 6 7.66 4.53 65.17
C ILE A 6 8.11 5.84 64.51
N LEU A 7 9.04 5.74 63.57
CA LEU A 7 9.40 6.83 62.66
C LEU A 7 9.26 6.26 61.25
N SER A 8 8.49 6.96 60.42
CA SER A 8 8.54 6.90 58.95
C SER A 8 8.15 5.59 58.27
N ILE A 9 6.87 5.49 57.87
CA ILE A 9 6.48 4.79 56.64
C ILE A 9 5.63 5.75 55.82
N CYS A 10 6.29 6.77 55.24
CA CYS A 10 5.85 7.34 53.96
C CYS A 10 6.55 6.51 52.88
N ALA A 11 6.01 5.34 52.58
CA ALA A 11 6.39 4.61 51.38
C ALA A 11 5.85 5.40 50.19
N LEU A 12 6.77 6.20 49.63
CA LEU A 12 6.61 6.99 48.44
C LEU A 12 6.31 6.04 47.27
N SER A 13 5.02 5.87 46.97
CA SER A 13 4.56 5.26 45.73
C SER A 13 4.94 6.20 44.58
N ALA A 14 6.19 6.13 44.14
CA ALA A 14 6.63 6.75 42.91
C ALA A 14 5.90 6.04 41.76
N PHE A 15 4.73 6.58 41.40
CA PHE A 15 4.12 6.36 40.10
C PHE A 15 5.17 6.80 39.07
N MET A 16 5.91 5.84 38.51
CA MET A 16 6.58 6.02 37.24
C MET A 16 5.48 6.20 36.20
N CYS A 17 4.96 7.42 36.09
CA CYS A 17 4.32 7.87 34.87
C CYS A 17 5.41 7.85 33.79
N VAL A 18 5.56 6.70 33.13
CA VAL A 18 6.19 6.65 31.82
C VAL A 18 5.30 7.53 30.95
N ASN A 19 5.70 8.80 30.80
CA ASN A 19 5.11 9.67 29.81
C ASN A 19 5.42 9.03 28.46
N ALA A 20 4.48 8.23 27.94
CA ALA A 20 4.46 7.87 26.54
C ALA A 20 4.37 9.19 25.77
N MET A 21 5.52 9.66 25.28
CA MET A 21 5.60 10.83 24.42
C MET A 21 4.89 10.48 23.12
N ALA A 22 3.98 11.36 22.71
CA ALA A 22 3.33 11.27 21.41
C ALA A 22 4.39 11.32 20.31
N GLU A 23 4.47 10.28 19.49
CA GLU A 23 5.33 10.22 18.32
C GLU A 23 4.49 10.48 17.05
N GLN A 24 5.09 11.18 16.07
CA GLN A 24 4.51 11.32 14.74
C GLN A 24 5.47 10.73 13.72
N ILE A 25 4.96 9.82 12.88
CA ILE A 25 5.74 9.22 11.78
C ILE A 25 5.19 9.65 10.43
N ASN A 26 6.10 9.84 9.48
CA ASN A 26 5.80 10.05 8.07
C ASN A 26 5.98 8.74 7.31
N VAL A 27 4.94 8.31 6.62
CA VAL A 27 4.89 7.06 5.84
C VAL A 27 4.74 7.39 4.37
N LEU A 28 5.63 6.85 3.54
CA LEU A 28 5.43 6.81 2.10
C LEU A 28 4.84 5.44 1.74
N ALA A 29 3.66 5.41 1.15
CA ALA A 29 2.96 4.19 0.82
C ALA A 29 2.59 4.12 -0.66
N ALA A 30 2.61 2.91 -1.21
CA ALA A 30 2.07 2.67 -2.55
C ALA A 30 0.59 3.04 -2.60
N ALA A 31 0.17 3.75 -3.66
CA ALA A 31 -1.21 4.23 -3.76
C ALA A 31 -2.29 3.12 -3.79
N SER A 32 -1.93 1.87 -4.13
CA SER A 32 -2.84 0.70 -4.05
C SER A 32 -3.27 0.37 -2.62
N LEU A 33 -2.52 0.89 -1.63
CA LEU A 33 -2.75 0.63 -0.22
C LEU A 33 -3.70 1.64 0.42
N LYS A 34 -4.17 2.67 -0.31
CA LYS A 34 -4.90 3.79 0.29
C LYS A 34 -6.01 3.33 1.23
N TYR A 35 -6.98 2.57 0.73
CA TYR A 35 -8.13 2.19 1.55
C TYR A 35 -7.77 1.19 2.66
N VAL A 36 -6.99 0.16 2.33
CA VAL A 36 -6.58 -0.88 3.29
C VAL A 36 -5.72 -0.33 4.42
N LEU A 37 -4.79 0.59 4.13
CA LEU A 37 -3.89 1.16 5.11
C LEU A 37 -4.57 2.21 5.98
N GLU A 38 -5.57 2.94 5.46
CA GLU A 38 -6.40 3.82 6.30
C GLU A 38 -7.19 3.02 7.34
N ASP A 39 -7.76 1.86 6.96
CA ASP A 39 -8.45 0.98 7.91
C ASP A 39 -7.49 0.36 8.94
N ILE A 40 -6.33 -0.14 8.49
CA ILE A 40 -5.29 -0.68 9.39
C ILE A 40 -4.78 0.40 10.35
N LYS A 41 -4.50 1.61 9.85
CA LYS A 41 -4.07 2.76 10.65
C LYS A 41 -5.13 3.13 11.69
N SER A 42 -6.41 3.17 11.29
CA SER A 42 -7.53 3.45 12.19
C SER A 42 -7.60 2.44 13.34
N GLU A 43 -7.47 1.15 13.06
CA GLU A 43 -7.46 0.10 14.09
C GLU A 43 -6.23 0.20 15.01
N PHE A 44 -5.05 0.43 14.44
CA PHE A 44 -3.80 0.58 15.19
C PHE A 44 -3.83 1.78 16.16
N LEU A 45 -4.37 2.92 15.72
CA LEU A 45 -4.42 4.15 16.53
C LEU A 45 -5.40 4.10 17.70
N LYS A 46 -6.30 3.11 17.77
CA LYS A 46 -7.19 2.91 18.93
C LYS A 46 -6.42 2.66 20.23
N THR A 47 -5.26 2.00 20.15
CA THR A 47 -4.35 1.76 21.28
C THR A 47 -3.21 2.77 21.36
N HIS A 48 -2.98 3.57 20.31
CA HIS A 48 -1.92 4.58 20.18
C HIS A 48 -2.52 6.00 20.10
N LYS A 49 -3.45 6.33 21.01
CA LYS A 49 -4.33 7.52 20.90
C LYS A 49 -3.62 8.87 20.85
N LYS A 50 -2.36 8.92 21.29
CA LYS A 50 -1.56 10.16 21.31
C LYS A 50 -0.65 10.28 20.09
N ASP A 51 -0.44 9.17 19.39
CA ASP A 51 0.50 9.07 18.28
C ASP A 51 -0.18 9.46 16.96
N LYS A 52 0.63 9.78 15.95
CA LYS A 52 0.16 10.19 14.62
C LYS A 52 0.92 9.45 13.52
N ILE A 53 0.18 9.05 12.50
CA ILE A 53 0.74 8.41 11.30
C ILE A 53 0.26 9.21 10.09
N GLU A 54 1.17 9.99 9.51
CA GLU A 54 0.91 10.77 8.31
C GLU A 54 1.34 9.94 7.09
N VAL A 55 0.39 9.65 6.20
CA VAL A 55 0.63 8.78 5.04
C VAL A 55 0.51 9.55 3.73
N SER A 56 1.56 9.50 2.92
CA SER A 56 1.54 9.98 1.54
C SER A 56 1.47 8.82 0.56
N TYR A 57 0.38 8.79 -0.23
CA TYR A 57 0.10 7.72 -1.19
C TYR A 57 0.58 8.10 -2.59
N ILE A 58 1.67 7.49 -3.05
CA ILE A 58 2.30 7.73 -4.37
C ILE A 58 2.70 6.40 -5.03
N SER A 59 3.27 6.41 -6.23
CA SER A 59 3.83 5.17 -6.80
C SER A 59 5.08 4.75 -6.03
N SER A 60 5.31 3.44 -5.91
CA SER A 60 6.47 2.91 -5.18
C SER A 60 7.80 3.43 -5.72
N GLY A 61 7.92 3.62 -7.04
CA GLY A 61 9.10 4.25 -7.64
C GLY A 61 9.30 5.71 -7.26
N LYS A 62 8.20 6.51 -7.16
CA LYS A 62 8.30 7.89 -6.67
C LYS A 62 8.65 7.94 -5.19
N ALA A 63 8.09 7.06 -4.37
CA ALA A 63 8.41 6.95 -2.95
C ALA A 63 9.89 6.59 -2.73
N TYR A 64 10.38 5.57 -3.45
CA TYR A 64 11.80 5.22 -3.46
C TYR A 64 12.69 6.41 -3.84
N ALA A 65 12.39 7.11 -4.94
CA ALA A 65 13.15 8.28 -5.35
C ALA A 65 13.14 9.40 -4.30
N GLN A 66 12.02 9.63 -3.61
CA GLN A 66 11.95 10.60 -2.51
C GLN A 66 12.86 10.21 -1.34
N ILE A 67 12.89 8.92 -0.97
CA ILE A 67 13.74 8.42 0.12
C ILE A 67 15.21 8.54 -0.25
N GLN A 68 15.58 8.18 -1.48
CA GLN A 68 16.95 8.36 -2.01
C GLN A 68 17.39 9.83 -1.96
N ASN A 69 16.47 10.75 -2.23
CA ASN A 69 16.70 12.19 -2.18
C ASN A 69 16.60 12.79 -0.76
N GLY A 70 16.57 11.95 0.29
CA GLY A 70 16.64 12.40 1.68
C GLY A 70 15.31 12.82 2.29
N SER A 71 14.16 12.44 1.70
CA SER A 71 12.85 12.69 2.31
C SER A 71 12.77 12.05 3.72
N PRO A 72 12.34 12.78 4.76
CA PRO A 72 12.27 12.29 6.14
C PRO A 72 11.16 11.26 6.33
N THR A 73 11.44 10.02 5.91
CA THR A 73 10.50 8.91 5.84
C THR A 73 10.80 7.89 6.93
N HIS A 74 9.83 7.62 7.78
CA HIS A 74 9.96 6.68 8.89
C HIS A 74 9.63 5.25 8.46
N LEU A 75 8.70 5.10 7.52
CA LEU A 75 8.27 3.81 6.99
C LEU A 75 7.96 3.92 5.50
N PHE A 76 8.47 2.98 4.72
CA PHE A 76 8.13 2.81 3.32
C PHE A 76 7.34 1.51 3.15
N ILE A 77 6.14 1.59 2.58
CA ILE A 77 5.29 0.43 2.29
C ILE A 77 5.06 0.38 0.78
N ALA A 78 5.74 -0.54 0.09
CA ALA A 78 5.79 -0.61 -1.36
C ALA A 78 4.88 -1.71 -1.91
N ALA A 79 4.38 -1.52 -3.13
CA ALA A 79 3.64 -2.55 -3.87
C ALA A 79 4.57 -3.52 -4.63
N ASP A 80 5.87 -3.54 -4.30
CA ASP A 80 6.84 -4.52 -4.78
C ASP A 80 7.93 -4.79 -3.73
N MET A 81 8.69 -5.87 -3.91
CA MET A 81 9.92 -6.16 -3.14
C MET A 81 11.13 -5.36 -3.66
N SER A 82 11.14 -5.00 -4.94
CA SER A 82 12.33 -4.48 -5.61
C SER A 82 12.81 -3.12 -5.09
N TYR A 83 11.90 -2.19 -4.80
CA TYR A 83 12.26 -0.87 -4.31
C TYR A 83 12.71 -0.90 -2.84
N PRO A 84 12.00 -1.59 -1.92
CA PRO A 84 12.52 -1.81 -0.56
C PRO A 84 13.89 -2.50 -0.55
N GLN A 85 14.11 -3.51 -1.40
CA GLN A 85 15.40 -4.20 -1.50
C GLN A 85 16.52 -3.23 -1.95
N LYS A 86 16.25 -2.38 -2.95
CA LYS A 86 17.22 -1.35 -3.38
C LYS A 86 17.61 -0.41 -2.25
N LEU A 87 16.66 0.04 -1.42
CA LEU A 87 17.01 0.89 -0.27
C LEU A 87 17.94 0.18 0.71
N TYR A 88 17.72 -1.11 0.94
CA TYR A 88 18.62 -1.90 1.78
C TYR A 88 20.02 -2.03 1.15
N ASP A 89 20.09 -2.41 -0.13
CA ASP A 89 21.35 -2.60 -0.86
C ASP A 89 22.16 -1.30 -0.95
N GLU A 90 21.48 -0.16 -1.06
CA GLU A 90 22.05 1.20 -1.07
C GLU A 90 22.41 1.71 0.34
N LYS A 91 22.23 0.91 1.39
CA LYS A 91 22.48 1.26 2.80
C LYS A 91 21.62 2.43 3.30
N LEU A 92 20.47 2.67 2.68
CA LEU A 92 19.47 3.66 3.08
C LEU A 92 18.46 3.12 4.09
N ALA A 93 18.53 1.83 4.41
CA ALA A 93 17.78 1.17 5.47
C ALA A 93 18.69 0.21 6.26
N PRO A 94 18.50 0.07 7.59
CA PRO A 94 19.36 -0.74 8.44
C PRO A 94 19.09 -2.25 8.36
N SER A 95 17.91 -2.66 7.87
CA SER A 95 17.44 -4.04 7.89
C SER A 95 16.77 -4.42 6.57
N GLN A 96 16.78 -5.71 6.25
CA GLN A 96 16.13 -6.27 5.04
C GLN A 96 14.62 -5.96 5.04
N PRO A 97 14.01 -5.81 3.85
CA PRO A 97 12.57 -5.60 3.74
C PRO A 97 11.78 -6.86 4.16
N SER A 98 10.55 -6.64 4.64
CA SER A 98 9.63 -7.72 5.02
C SER A 98 8.45 -7.76 4.06
N ASN A 99 8.16 -8.95 3.52
CA ASN A 99 6.97 -9.18 2.69
C ASN A 99 5.71 -9.17 3.59
N TYR A 100 4.68 -8.40 3.21
CA TYR A 100 3.45 -8.31 4.00
C TYR A 100 2.23 -8.88 3.27
N ALA A 101 2.20 -8.84 1.93
CA ALA A 101 1.06 -9.31 1.16
C ALA A 101 1.40 -9.50 -0.32
N LYS A 102 0.52 -10.20 -1.03
CA LYS A 102 0.52 -10.26 -2.50
C LYS A 102 -0.74 -9.59 -3.04
N GLY A 103 -0.55 -8.69 -4.01
CA GLY A 103 -1.64 -7.95 -4.65
C GLY A 103 -2.20 -8.63 -5.90
N LYS A 104 -3.44 -8.28 -6.26
CA LYS A 104 -4.12 -8.77 -7.47
C LYS A 104 -4.42 -7.66 -8.46
N LEU A 105 -4.10 -7.90 -9.73
CA LEU A 105 -4.41 -7.00 -10.84
C LEU A 105 -5.86 -7.22 -11.31
N VAL A 106 -6.56 -6.12 -11.58
CA VAL A 106 -7.89 -6.14 -12.19
C VAL A 106 -7.94 -5.24 -13.41
N LEU A 107 -8.84 -5.57 -14.34
CA LEU A 107 -9.38 -4.65 -15.32
C LEU A 107 -10.75 -4.20 -14.82
N PHE A 108 -11.04 -2.91 -14.83
CA PHE A 108 -12.29 -2.38 -14.30
C PHE A 108 -12.86 -1.24 -15.15
N SER A 109 -14.12 -0.92 -14.88
CA SER A 109 -14.88 0.18 -15.47
C SER A 109 -15.84 0.75 -14.42
N ALA A 110 -16.22 2.01 -14.57
CA ALA A 110 -17.33 2.64 -13.87
C ALA A 110 -18.39 3.20 -14.84
N ASN A 111 -18.39 2.73 -16.09
CA ASN A 111 -19.27 3.20 -17.15
C ASN A 111 -20.31 2.12 -17.51
N ALA A 112 -21.59 2.50 -17.53
CA ALA A 112 -22.71 1.61 -17.81
C ALA A 112 -22.65 0.94 -19.20
N ASP A 113 -22.08 1.62 -20.20
CA ASP A 113 -21.96 1.14 -21.57
C ASP A 113 -20.75 0.22 -21.78
N PHE A 114 -19.79 0.23 -20.84
CA PHE A 114 -18.52 -0.47 -20.94
C PHE A 114 -18.28 -1.33 -19.72
N LYS A 115 -18.91 -2.50 -19.65
CA LYS A 115 -18.76 -3.40 -18.50
C LYS A 115 -17.49 -4.24 -18.57
N ALA A 116 -16.64 -4.14 -17.56
CA ALA A 116 -15.38 -4.88 -17.45
C ALA A 116 -15.58 -6.26 -16.78
N ASP A 117 -16.62 -6.99 -17.16
CA ASP A 117 -16.93 -8.32 -16.60
C ASP A 117 -15.95 -9.41 -17.11
N SER A 118 -15.29 -9.14 -18.24
CA SER A 118 -14.31 -10.01 -18.88
C SER A 118 -13.24 -9.19 -19.62
N ILE A 119 -12.04 -9.76 -19.76
CA ILE A 119 -10.93 -9.16 -20.50
C ILE A 119 -11.25 -8.91 -21.99
N GLU A 120 -12.28 -9.57 -22.52
CA GLU A 120 -12.73 -9.40 -23.91
C GLU A 120 -13.14 -7.96 -24.24
N ILE A 121 -13.50 -7.14 -23.24
CA ILE A 121 -13.79 -5.72 -23.44
C ILE A 121 -12.59 -4.96 -24.05
N LEU A 122 -11.35 -5.43 -23.84
CA LEU A 122 -10.15 -4.84 -24.45
C LEU A 122 -10.16 -4.89 -25.98
N LYS A 123 -10.96 -5.79 -26.58
CA LYS A 123 -11.11 -5.92 -28.03
C LYS A 123 -12.21 -5.01 -28.60
N ASN A 124 -12.99 -4.33 -27.77
CA ASN A 124 -14.07 -3.45 -28.20
C ASN A 124 -13.51 -2.18 -28.87
N ASP A 125 -13.88 -1.95 -30.13
CA ASP A 125 -13.38 -0.82 -30.93
C ASP A 125 -13.96 0.54 -30.52
N LYS A 126 -15.04 0.55 -29.72
CA LYS A 126 -15.60 1.76 -29.12
C LYS A 126 -14.75 2.30 -27.98
N ILE A 127 -13.94 1.46 -27.31
CA ILE A 127 -13.00 1.92 -26.28
C ILE A 127 -11.92 2.79 -26.93
N LYS A 128 -11.82 4.06 -26.50
CA LYS A 128 -10.81 5.00 -26.97
C LYS A 128 -9.66 5.17 -25.98
N HIS A 129 -9.93 5.07 -24.68
CA HIS A 129 -8.93 5.26 -23.64
C HIS A 129 -8.95 4.10 -22.63
N ILE A 130 -7.75 3.64 -22.28
CA ILE A 130 -7.52 2.58 -21.31
C ILE A 130 -6.53 3.11 -20.29
N ALA A 131 -7.00 3.39 -19.08
CA ALA A 131 -6.11 3.88 -18.03
C ALA A 131 -5.13 2.79 -17.60
N ILE A 132 -3.85 3.13 -17.51
CA ILE A 132 -2.81 2.22 -17.05
C ILE A 132 -1.83 2.97 -16.14
N PRO A 133 -1.39 2.38 -15.01
CA PRO A 133 -0.33 2.95 -14.20
C PRO A 133 0.99 2.93 -14.97
N ASN A 134 1.86 3.92 -14.77
CA ASN A 134 3.15 4.00 -15.42
C ASN A 134 4.02 2.78 -15.04
N PRO A 135 4.33 1.86 -15.97
CA PRO A 135 5.07 0.63 -15.66
C PRO A 135 6.49 0.90 -15.17
N LYS A 136 7.08 2.06 -15.50
CA LYS A 136 8.40 2.44 -15.00
C LYS A 136 8.39 2.74 -13.49
N LEU A 137 7.25 3.16 -12.94
CA LEU A 137 7.14 3.63 -11.56
C LEU A 137 6.28 2.73 -10.68
N ALA A 138 5.28 2.06 -11.25
CA ALA A 138 4.23 1.36 -10.54
C ALA A 138 4.25 -0.15 -10.83
N PRO A 139 4.29 -1.01 -9.79
CA PRO A 139 4.28 -2.47 -9.94
C PRO A 139 3.07 -3.00 -10.73
N TYR A 140 1.88 -2.47 -10.43
CA TYR A 140 0.65 -2.79 -11.16
C TYR A 140 0.68 -2.35 -12.64
N GLY A 141 1.45 -1.31 -12.97
CA GLY A 141 1.68 -0.91 -14.36
C GLY A 141 2.52 -1.96 -15.10
N ARG A 142 3.57 -2.49 -14.46
CA ARG A 142 4.38 -3.59 -15.02
C ARG A 142 3.54 -4.84 -15.22
N ALA A 143 2.74 -5.21 -14.21
CA ALA A 143 1.85 -6.37 -14.31
C ALA A 143 0.83 -6.22 -15.46
N ALA A 144 0.25 -5.03 -15.62
CA ALA A 144 -0.65 -4.75 -16.75
C ALA A 144 0.06 -4.85 -18.10
N GLU A 145 1.30 -4.35 -18.22
CA GLU A 145 2.10 -4.48 -19.44
C GLU A 145 2.45 -5.94 -19.75
N GLU A 146 2.83 -6.74 -18.75
CA GLU A 146 3.09 -8.18 -18.87
C GLU A 146 1.84 -8.94 -19.34
N PHE A 147 0.68 -8.63 -18.75
CA PHE A 147 -0.60 -9.19 -19.20
C PHE A 147 -0.91 -8.80 -20.65
N LEU A 148 -0.80 -7.52 -21.02
CA LEU A 148 -1.07 -7.09 -22.40
C LEU A 148 -0.13 -7.76 -23.42
N LYS A 149 1.12 -8.03 -23.03
CA LYS A 149 2.09 -8.79 -23.83
C LYS A 149 1.67 -10.26 -23.97
N SER A 150 1.25 -10.91 -22.88
CA SER A 150 0.79 -12.31 -22.89
C SER A 150 -0.43 -12.50 -23.81
N GLN A 151 -1.33 -11.51 -23.84
CA GLN A 151 -2.51 -11.49 -24.71
C GLN A 151 -2.23 -11.03 -26.15
N LYS A 152 -0.98 -10.67 -26.47
CA LYS A 152 -0.59 -10.07 -27.77
C LYS A 152 -1.37 -8.79 -28.11
N LEU A 153 -1.84 -8.06 -27.09
CA LEU A 153 -2.64 -6.84 -27.23
C LEU A 153 -1.82 -5.56 -27.12
N GLU A 154 -0.60 -5.61 -26.60
CA GLU A 154 0.27 -4.44 -26.36
C GLU A 154 0.34 -3.50 -27.57
N LYS A 155 0.71 -4.02 -28.76
CA LYS A 155 0.83 -3.19 -29.98
C LYS A 155 -0.51 -2.58 -30.42
N LYS A 156 -1.61 -3.34 -30.32
CA LYS A 156 -2.95 -2.90 -30.75
C LYS A 156 -3.50 -1.80 -29.84
N LEU A 157 -3.22 -1.88 -28.54
CA LEU A 157 -3.80 -0.99 -27.53
C LEU A 157 -2.90 0.18 -27.17
N LYS A 158 -1.62 0.19 -27.59
CA LYS A 158 -0.64 1.21 -27.23
C LYS A 158 -1.14 2.65 -27.41
N SER A 159 -1.80 2.95 -28.52
CA SER A 159 -2.32 4.30 -28.81
C SER A 159 -3.55 4.69 -27.99
N LYS A 160 -4.18 3.73 -27.30
CA LYS A 160 -5.33 3.93 -26.42
C LYS A 160 -4.92 4.08 -24.95
N LEU A 161 -3.65 3.87 -24.60
CA LEU A 161 -3.21 3.86 -23.20
C LEU A 161 -3.12 5.28 -22.63
N SER A 162 -3.91 5.54 -21.59
CA SER A 162 -3.84 6.75 -20.78
C SER A 162 -2.98 6.48 -19.54
N VAL A 163 -1.73 6.92 -19.58
CA VAL A 163 -0.74 6.60 -18.53
C VAL A 163 -0.89 7.54 -17.33
N GLY A 164 -1.20 6.97 -16.16
CA GLY A 164 -1.16 7.68 -14.87
C GLY A 164 0.16 7.42 -14.12
N ASP A 165 0.68 8.38 -13.37
CA ASP A 165 1.93 8.28 -12.62
C ASP A 165 1.92 7.22 -11.50
N SER A 166 0.73 6.85 -11.02
CA SER A 166 0.50 5.84 -10.01
C SER A 166 -0.77 5.04 -10.31
N ILE A 167 -0.94 3.92 -9.60
CA ILE A 167 -2.18 3.14 -9.64
C ILE A 167 -3.37 4.01 -9.25
N GLY A 168 -3.26 4.84 -8.20
CA GLY A 168 -4.35 5.74 -7.79
C GLY A 168 -4.73 6.76 -8.85
N GLN A 169 -3.77 7.30 -9.61
CA GLN A 169 -4.07 8.22 -10.71
C GLN A 169 -4.74 7.49 -11.88
N ALA A 170 -4.24 6.32 -12.28
CA ALA A 170 -4.88 5.51 -13.31
C ALA A 170 -6.31 5.10 -12.92
N THR A 171 -6.52 4.68 -11.65
CA THR A 171 -7.87 4.39 -11.12
C THR A 171 -8.77 5.63 -11.23
N SER A 172 -8.26 6.82 -10.89
CA SER A 172 -9.04 8.06 -10.95
C SER A 172 -9.49 8.43 -12.36
N TYR A 173 -8.69 8.12 -13.40
CA TYR A 173 -9.10 8.39 -14.79
C TYR A 173 -10.35 7.62 -15.18
N VAL A 174 -10.51 6.38 -14.72
CA VAL A 174 -11.72 5.58 -14.98
C VAL A 174 -12.90 6.08 -14.15
N LEU A 175 -12.69 6.31 -12.84
CA LEU A 175 -13.75 6.77 -11.95
C LEU A 175 -14.31 8.15 -12.32
N GLN A 176 -13.50 9.00 -12.96
CA GLN A 176 -13.89 10.33 -13.44
C GLN A 176 -14.37 10.32 -14.91
N GLY A 177 -14.41 9.15 -15.56
CA GLY A 177 -14.85 9.02 -16.95
C GLY A 177 -13.85 9.54 -18.00
N ALA A 178 -12.63 9.91 -17.61
CA ALA A 178 -11.55 10.27 -18.54
C ALA A 178 -10.99 9.05 -19.30
N SER A 179 -11.25 7.83 -18.82
CA SER A 179 -11.03 6.59 -19.56
C SER A 179 -12.19 5.63 -19.36
N GLU A 180 -12.59 4.94 -20.42
CA GLU A 180 -13.74 4.04 -20.38
C GLU A 180 -13.48 2.80 -19.51
N ILE A 181 -12.25 2.31 -19.54
CA ILE A 181 -11.78 1.18 -18.73
C ILE A 181 -10.36 1.44 -18.25
N GLY A 182 -9.87 0.63 -17.31
CA GLY A 182 -8.47 0.71 -16.90
C GLY A 182 -8.00 -0.42 -16.03
N PHE A 183 -6.69 -0.49 -15.83
CA PHE A 183 -6.05 -1.43 -14.91
C PHE A 183 -5.93 -0.83 -13.52
N SER A 184 -6.28 -1.62 -12.50
CA SER A 184 -6.25 -1.22 -11.10
C SER A 184 -5.76 -2.36 -10.19
N ALA A 185 -5.61 -2.07 -8.91
CA ALA A 185 -5.50 -3.08 -7.87
C ALA A 185 -6.88 -3.50 -7.40
N LEU A 186 -7.09 -4.79 -7.09
CA LEU A 186 -8.37 -5.26 -6.52
C LEU A 186 -8.76 -4.46 -5.27
N SER A 187 -7.79 -4.13 -4.42
CA SER A 187 -7.95 -3.32 -3.22
C SER A 187 -8.52 -1.91 -3.43
N MET A 188 -8.38 -1.37 -4.65
CA MET A 188 -8.88 -0.05 -5.00
C MET A 188 -10.35 -0.08 -5.45
N VAL A 189 -10.89 -1.26 -5.79
CA VAL A 189 -12.20 -1.37 -6.45
C VAL A 189 -13.18 -2.30 -5.73
N ILE A 190 -12.69 -3.29 -4.96
CA ILE A 190 -13.52 -4.36 -4.38
C ILE A 190 -14.61 -3.86 -3.42
N LYS A 191 -14.33 -2.76 -2.69
CA LYS A 191 -15.27 -2.11 -1.77
C LYS A 191 -15.78 -0.76 -2.30
N ASP A 192 -15.42 -0.39 -3.52
CA ASP A 192 -15.86 0.87 -4.13
C ASP A 192 -17.34 0.77 -4.52
N LYS A 193 -18.10 1.83 -4.24
CA LYS A 193 -19.56 1.90 -4.43
C LYS A 193 -19.97 2.80 -5.59
N THR A 194 -19.02 3.19 -6.43
CA THR A 194 -19.29 3.99 -7.63
C THR A 194 -20.34 3.27 -8.49
N PRO A 195 -21.39 3.96 -8.96
CA PRO A 195 -22.40 3.36 -9.82
C PRO A 195 -21.79 2.69 -11.06
N HIS A 196 -22.37 1.56 -11.47
CA HIS A 196 -21.95 0.79 -12.64
C HIS A 196 -20.53 0.23 -12.58
N LEU A 197 -19.87 0.26 -11.41
CA LEU A 197 -18.55 -0.32 -11.26
C LEU A 197 -18.58 -1.82 -11.52
N THR A 198 -17.76 -2.25 -12.45
CA THR A 198 -17.55 -3.66 -12.82
C THR A 198 -16.06 -3.92 -12.92
N TYR A 199 -15.64 -5.13 -12.57
CA TYR A 199 -14.25 -5.52 -12.69
C TYR A 199 -14.12 -7.01 -12.97
N THR A 200 -12.99 -7.37 -13.56
CA THR A 200 -12.59 -8.76 -13.76
C THR A 200 -11.16 -8.93 -13.26
N LEU A 201 -10.91 -10.07 -12.61
CA LEU A 201 -9.57 -10.43 -12.17
C LEU A 201 -8.73 -10.84 -13.37
N ILE A 202 -7.50 -10.34 -13.42
CA ILE A 202 -6.53 -10.79 -14.41
C ILE A 202 -5.88 -12.07 -13.90
N ASP A 203 -5.84 -13.08 -14.77
CA ASP A 203 -5.20 -14.37 -14.50
C ASP A 203 -3.75 -14.17 -14.05
N GLU A 204 -3.44 -14.62 -12.83
CA GLU A 204 -2.13 -14.47 -12.20
C GLU A 204 -1.01 -15.21 -12.93
N SER A 205 -1.31 -16.15 -13.83
CA SER A 205 -0.32 -16.81 -14.68
C SER A 205 0.23 -15.89 -15.79
N THR A 206 -0.41 -14.75 -16.02
CA THR A 206 -0.10 -13.84 -17.14
C THR A 206 0.81 -12.68 -16.78
N TYR A 207 1.16 -12.52 -15.51
CA TYR A 207 2.08 -11.50 -14.99
C TYR A 207 2.84 -12.04 -13.78
N LYS A 208 3.98 -11.42 -13.45
CA LYS A 208 4.75 -11.82 -12.27
C LYS A 208 3.98 -11.50 -10.98
N PRO A 209 4.04 -12.36 -9.95
CA PRO A 209 3.45 -12.10 -8.64
C PRO A 209 3.77 -10.70 -8.10
N ILE A 210 2.74 -9.97 -7.65
CA ILE A 210 2.88 -8.64 -7.07
C ILE A 210 3.14 -8.77 -5.57
N ASN A 211 4.31 -9.30 -5.21
CA ASN A 211 4.76 -9.44 -3.82
C ASN A 211 5.15 -8.08 -3.26
N GLN A 212 4.56 -7.68 -2.13
CA GLN A 212 4.63 -6.33 -1.59
C GLN A 212 5.38 -6.31 -0.27
N ALA A 213 6.28 -5.34 -0.11
CA ALA A 213 7.16 -5.30 1.05
C ALA A 213 7.19 -3.94 1.71
N LEU A 214 7.52 -3.94 3.00
CA LEU A 214 7.77 -2.76 3.79
C LEU A 214 9.21 -2.73 4.30
N ILE A 215 9.71 -1.54 4.58
CA ILE A 215 11.03 -1.32 5.14
C ILE A 215 11.06 0.01 5.91
N ILE A 216 11.83 0.04 7.00
CA ILE A 216 12.09 1.26 7.77
C ILE A 216 13.38 1.89 7.22
N PRO A 217 13.35 3.08 6.59
CA PRO A 217 14.56 3.78 6.16
C PRO A 217 15.39 4.26 7.36
N ASN A 218 16.63 4.68 7.10
CA ASN A 218 17.56 5.18 8.14
C ASN A 218 16.97 6.29 9.01
N HIS A 219 16.12 7.16 8.45
CA HIS A 219 15.46 8.21 9.20
C HIS A 219 14.50 7.65 10.27
N GLY A 220 13.82 6.55 9.98
CA GLY A 220 12.88 5.89 10.91
C GLY A 220 13.53 4.87 11.86
N LYS A 221 14.84 4.63 11.79
CA LYS A 221 15.50 3.51 12.49
C LYS A 221 15.29 3.52 14.02
N ASP A 222 15.15 4.71 14.61
CA ASP A 222 15.00 4.90 16.06
C ASP A 222 13.54 5.13 16.47
N SER A 223 12.63 5.21 15.49
CA SER A 223 11.19 5.39 15.72
C SER A 223 10.60 4.16 16.38
N LYS A 224 9.97 4.37 17.54
CA LYS A 224 9.28 3.29 18.25
C LYS A 224 7.96 2.99 17.57
N LEU A 225 7.20 4.04 17.25
CA LEU A 225 5.91 3.94 16.58
C LEU A 225 6.02 3.27 15.20
N ALA A 226 7.06 3.55 14.41
CA ALA A 226 7.25 2.90 13.12
C ALA A 226 7.47 1.39 13.27
N LYS A 227 8.25 0.96 14.27
CA LYS A 227 8.48 -0.46 14.57
C LYS A 227 7.20 -1.15 15.05
N GLU A 228 6.45 -0.51 15.94
CA GLU A 228 5.16 -1.04 16.43
C GLU A 228 4.12 -1.13 15.30
N PHE A 229 4.09 -0.16 14.39
CA PHE A 229 3.17 -0.20 13.25
C PHE A 229 3.56 -1.26 12.22
N VAL A 230 4.86 -1.44 11.95
CA VAL A 230 5.36 -2.56 11.13
C VAL A 230 4.97 -3.90 11.74
N GLU A 231 5.22 -4.08 13.03
CA GLU A 231 4.84 -5.31 13.74
C GLU A 231 3.34 -5.56 13.64
N TYR A 232 2.52 -4.53 13.85
CA TYR A 232 1.07 -4.63 13.70
C TYR A 232 0.64 -5.05 12.29
N ILE A 233 1.23 -4.46 11.25
CA ILE A 233 0.95 -4.82 9.85
C ILE A 233 1.29 -6.30 9.58
N LEU A 234 2.40 -6.79 10.14
CA LEU A 234 2.92 -8.13 9.85
C LEU A 234 2.24 -9.24 10.67
N THR A 235 1.86 -8.98 11.92
CA THR A 235 1.48 -10.05 12.87
C THR A 235 0.06 -9.95 13.40
N SER A 236 -0.59 -8.78 13.29
CA SER A 236 -1.95 -8.60 13.79
C SER A 236 -2.97 -9.38 12.96
N LYS A 237 -3.81 -10.17 13.65
CA LYS A 237 -4.98 -10.82 13.03
C LYS A 237 -6.00 -9.82 12.48
N VAL A 238 -6.06 -8.63 13.06
CA VAL A 238 -6.93 -7.56 12.57
C VAL A 238 -6.39 -7.03 11.23
N ALA A 239 -5.09 -6.74 11.15
CA ALA A 239 -4.47 -6.30 9.89
C ALA A 239 -4.57 -7.38 8.80
N GLU A 240 -4.28 -8.64 9.14
CA GLU A 240 -4.41 -9.79 8.24
C GLU A 240 -5.83 -9.88 7.66
N LYS A 241 -6.86 -9.75 8.50
CA LYS A 241 -8.26 -9.78 8.06
C LYS A 241 -8.59 -8.59 7.15
N ILE A 242 -8.14 -7.38 7.51
CA ILE A 242 -8.37 -6.19 6.68
C ILE A 242 -7.74 -6.37 5.30
N PHE A 243 -6.49 -6.86 5.20
CA PHE A 243 -5.88 -7.18 3.90
C PHE A 243 -6.71 -8.16 3.07
N GLN A 244 -7.21 -9.24 3.67
CA GLN A 244 -8.04 -10.23 2.99
C GLN A 244 -9.36 -9.63 2.47
N GLU A 245 -10.01 -8.78 3.27
CA GLU A 245 -11.23 -8.09 2.85
C GLU A 245 -11.01 -7.11 1.69
N TYR A 246 -9.78 -6.61 1.51
CA TYR A 246 -9.37 -5.81 0.35
C TYR A 246 -8.77 -6.66 -0.78
N GLY A 247 -8.84 -7.99 -0.69
CA GLY A 247 -8.47 -8.89 -1.78
C GLY A 247 -6.97 -9.15 -1.94
N TYR A 248 -6.18 -8.89 -0.89
CA TYR A 248 -4.78 -9.30 -0.85
C TYR A 248 -4.65 -10.77 -0.42
N ASP A 249 -3.71 -11.48 -1.03
CA ASP A 249 -3.28 -12.79 -0.54
C ASP A 249 -2.16 -12.63 0.50
N LYS A 250 -1.98 -13.68 1.31
CA LYS A 250 -0.84 -13.74 2.23
C LYS A 250 0.47 -13.70 1.47
N ALA A 251 1.46 -13.06 2.06
CA ALA A 251 2.84 -13.21 1.63
C ALA A 251 3.26 -14.69 1.62
N ASP A 252 4.04 -15.08 0.62
CA ASP A 252 4.74 -16.36 0.63
C ASP A 252 5.67 -16.43 1.86
N LYS A 253 5.75 -17.61 2.48
CA LYS A 253 6.63 -17.88 3.64
C LYS A 253 8.08 -18.04 3.24
#